data_AF-A0A6G1F150-F1
#
_entry.id   AF-A0A6G1F150-F1
#
_cell.length_a   1.000
_cell.length_b   1.000
_cell.length_c   1.000
_cell.angle_alpha   90.00
_cell.angle_beta   90.00
_cell.angle_gamma   90.00
#
_symmetry.space_group_name_H-M   'P 1'
#
loop_
_entity.id
_entity.type
_entity.pdbx_description
1 polymer ?
#
loop_
_entity_poly.entity_id
_entity_poly.type
_entity_poly.pdbx_seq_one_letter_code
_entity_poly.pdbx_strand_id
1 'polypeptide(L)' 'MECYVCKSSRGCALECTQPKRGLGLHVSCGLNAGIWIEYQEAKASGVVAGFCLEHTKLWNKQQLLTGKYYKIVSRGKK' A
#
# COMPACT_ATOMS: atom_id res chain seq x y z
N MET A 1 -12.73 -8.27 -3.15
CA MET A 1 -11.78 -7.41 -3.88
C MET A 1 -10.84 -8.31 -4.68
N GLU A 2 -10.62 -8.06 -5.97
CA GLU A 2 -9.71 -8.87 -6.79
C GLU A 2 -8.27 -8.37 -6.65
N CYS A 3 -7.31 -9.27 -6.43
CA CYS A 3 -5.90 -8.93 -6.46
C CYS A 3 -5.46 -8.64 -7.90
N TYR A 4 -5.00 -7.42 -8.19
CA TYR A 4 -4.59 -7.06 -9.55
C TYR A 4 -3.35 -7.84 -10.05
N VAL A 5 -2.58 -8.45 -9.15
CA VAL A 5 -1.37 -9.23 -9.43
C VAL A 5 -1.70 -10.66 -9.85
N CYS A 6 -2.45 -11.40 -9.03
CA CYS A 6 -2.78 -12.81 -9.32
C CYS A 6 -4.18 -13.01 -9.90
N LYS A 7 -4.95 -11.92 -10.11
CA LYS A 7 -6.33 -11.92 -10.63
C LYS A 7 -7.30 -12.82 -9.84
N SER A 8 -6.96 -13.11 -8.58
CA SER A 8 -7.80 -13.91 -7.71
C SER A 8 -8.45 -13.03 -6.64
N SER A 9 -9.70 -13.35 -6.32
CA SER A 9 -10.46 -12.80 -5.19
C SER A 9 -10.34 -13.65 -3.92
N ARG A 10 -9.54 -14.72 -3.95
CA ARG A 10 -9.31 -15.61 -2.79
C ARG A 10 -8.23 -15.06 -1.88
N GLY A 11 -8.61 -14.73 -0.65
CA GLY A 11 -7.69 -14.28 0.41
C GLY A 11 -8.03 -12.89 0.95
N CYS A 12 -7.06 -12.27 1.64
CA CYS A 12 -7.17 -10.91 2.17
C CYS A 12 -6.34 -9.94 1.33
N ALA A 13 -6.99 -8.89 0.82
CA ALA A 13 -6.39 -7.88 -0.03
C ALA A 13 -6.26 -6.53 0.70
N LEU A 14 -5.12 -5.89 0.53
CA LEU A 14 -4.89 -4.48 0.86
C LEU A 14 -5.34 -3.60 -0.30
N GLU A 15 -5.94 -2.47 0.05
CA GLU A 15 -6.18 -1.39 -0.90
C GLU A 15 -4.97 -0.47 -1.01
N CYS A 16 -4.69 -0.02 -2.23
CA CYS A 16 -3.72 1.03 -2.43
C CYS A 16 -4.13 2.31 -1.68
N THR A 17 -3.26 2.82 -0.82
CA THR A 17 -3.53 4.00 0.02
C THR A 17 -3.69 5.31 -0.80
N GLN A 18 -3.23 5.34 -2.06
CA GLN A 18 -3.38 6.50 -2.94
C GLN A 18 -4.85 6.78 -3.29
N PRO A 19 -5.31 8.04 -3.21
CA PRO A 19 -6.68 8.40 -3.56
C PRO A 19 -7.00 8.06 -5.01
N LYS A 20 -8.25 7.65 -5.25
CA LYS A 20 -8.85 7.40 -6.58
C LYS A 20 -8.40 6.15 -7.35
N ARG A 21 -7.49 5.31 -6.84
CA ARG A 21 -7.07 4.10 -7.59
C ARG A 21 -7.78 2.80 -7.25
N GLY A 22 -8.35 2.63 -6.05
CA GLY A 22 -9.18 1.46 -5.70
C GLY A 22 -8.57 0.09 -6.03
N LEU A 23 -7.24 0.00 -6.20
CA LEU A 23 -6.55 -1.22 -6.62
C LEU A 23 -6.31 -2.10 -5.40
N GLY A 24 -6.77 -3.35 -5.49
CA GLY A 24 -6.63 -4.35 -4.45
C GLY A 24 -5.47 -5.29 -4.72
N LEU A 25 -4.70 -5.62 -3.69
CA LEU A 25 -3.60 -6.57 -3.81
C LEU A 25 -3.49 -7.45 -2.56
N HIS A 26 -3.23 -8.74 -2.73
CA HIS A 26 -2.88 -9.56 -1.58
C HIS A 26 -1.54 -9.13 -1.01
N VAL A 27 -1.41 -9.12 0.32
CA VAL A 27 -0.16 -8.77 1.02
C VAL A 27 1.02 -9.58 0.47
N SER A 28 0.86 -10.90 0.37
CA SER A 28 1.90 -11.81 -0.13
C SER A 28 2.26 -11.55 -1.59
N CYS A 29 1.26 -11.26 -2.44
CA CYS A 29 1.50 -10.88 -3.83
C CYS A 29 2.25 -9.55 -3.94
N GLY A 30 1.95 -8.60 -3.05
CA GLY A 30 2.65 -7.33 -3.00
C GLY A 30 4.09 -7.47 -2.57
N LEU A 31 4.36 -8.26 -1.52
CA LEU A 31 5.71 -8.56 -1.07
C LEU A 31 6.54 -9.21 -2.19
N ASN A 32 5.98 -10.21 -2.89
CA ASN A 32 6.66 -10.86 -4.01
C ASN A 32 6.90 -9.91 -5.19
N ALA A 33 5.96 -9.01 -5.48
CA ALA A 33 6.06 -8.05 -6.58
C ALA A 33 6.90 -6.81 -6.23
N GLY A 34 7.54 -6.76 -5.05
CA GLY A 34 8.37 -5.62 -4.63
C GLY A 34 7.56 -4.35 -4.38
N ILE A 35 6.32 -4.50 -3.97
CA ILE A 35 5.44 -3.39 -3.62
C ILE A 35 5.85 -2.81 -2.26
N TRP A 36 5.82 -1.49 -2.14
CA TRP A 36 6.05 -0.83 -0.86
C TRP A 36 4.87 -1.07 0.09
N ILE A 37 5.15 -1.80 1.16
CA ILE A 37 4.24 -2.05 2.27
C ILE A 37 4.95 -1.57 3.53
N GLU A 38 4.29 -0.69 4.27
CA GLU A 38 4.78 -0.17 5.53
C GLU A 38 3.80 -0.55 6.63
N TYR A 39 4.35 -1.10 7.70
CA TYR A 39 3.63 -1.42 8.92
C TYR A 39 4.09 -0.46 10.00
N GLN A 40 3.13 0.21 10.62
CA GLN A 40 3.39 1.08 11.75
C GLN A 40 2.51 0.66 12.92
N GLU A 41 3.13 0.23 14.02
CA GLU A 41 2.43 0.01 15.28
C GLU A 41 2.04 1.36 15.88
N ALA A 42 0.75 1.71 15.82
CA ALA A 42 0.24 2.85 16.57
C ALA A 42 -0.32 2.37 17.91
N LYS A 43 -0.26 3.24 18.94
CA LYS A 43 -0.63 2.99 20.34
C LYS A 43 -2.03 2.40 20.60
N ALA A 44 -2.90 2.31 19.59
CA ALA A 44 -4.24 1.75 19.69
C ALA A 44 -4.64 0.76 18.58
N SER A 45 -3.84 0.61 17.51
CA SER A 45 -4.02 -0.37 16.42
C SER A 45 -2.87 -0.26 15.42
N GLY A 46 -2.33 -1.38 14.96
CA GLY A 46 -1.36 -1.40 13.87
C GLY A 46 -1.97 -0.85 12.57
N VAL A 47 -1.28 0.07 11.91
CA VAL A 47 -1.64 0.56 10.58
C VAL A 47 -0.81 -0.17 9.56
N VAL A 48 -1.46 -0.98 8.72
CA VAL A 48 -0.84 -1.58 7.53
C VAL A 48 -1.24 -0.71 6.34
N ALA A 49 -0.26 -0.18 5.61
CA ALA A 49 -0.51 0.54 4.38
C ALA A 49 0.38 0.02 3.27
N GLY A 50 -0.18 -0.02 2.05
CA GLY A 50 0.51 -0.49 0.87
C GLY A 50 0.18 0.40 -0.32
N PHE A 51 1.17 0.63 -1.17
CA PHE A 51 0.96 1.27 -2.47
C PHE A 51 0.73 0.20 -3.55
N CYS A 52 0.27 0.56 -4.74
CA CYS A 52 0.36 -0.38 -5.87
C CYS A 52 1.75 -0.25 -6.51
N LEU A 53 2.07 -1.13 -7.47
CA LEU A 53 3.40 -1.18 -8.09
C LEU A 53 3.80 0.16 -8.73
N GLU A 54 2.85 0.82 -9.39
CA GLU A 54 3.07 2.13 -10.01
C GLU A 54 3.36 3.20 -8.95
N HIS A 55 2.57 3.23 -7.88
CA HIS A 55 2.76 4.18 -6.79
C HIS A 55 4.00 3.88 -5.95
N THR A 56 4.44 2.63 -5.88
CA THR A 56 5.73 2.25 -5.28
C THR A 56 6.89 2.89 -6.07
N LYS A 57 6.82 2.89 -7.40
CA LYS A 57 7.83 3.55 -8.24
C LYS A 57 7.82 5.08 -8.06
N LEU A 58 6.63 5.68 -7.99
CA LEU A 58 6.49 7.12 -7.74
C LEU A 58 7.00 7.49 -6.34
N TRP A 59 6.73 6.65 -5.34
CA TRP A 59 7.21 6.81 -3.98
C TRP A 59 8.73 6.81 -3.90
N ASN A 60 9.37 5.80 -4.50
CA ASN A 60 10.83 5.72 -4.57
C ASN A 60 11.43 6.94 -5.27
N LYS A 61 10.84 7.40 -6.38
CA LYS A 61 11.29 8.62 -7.07
C LYS A 61 11.16 9.86 -6.17
N GLN A 62 10.04 10.01 -5.47
CA GLN A 62 9.81 11.16 -4.60
C GLN A 62 10.78 11.19 -3.42
N GLN A 63 11.05 10.02 -2.83
CA GLN A 63 12.03 9.89 -1.76
C GLN A 63 13.44 10.25 -2.24
N LEU A 64 13.84 9.79 -3.43
CA LEU A 64 15.13 10.15 -4.04
C LEU A 64 15.25 11.65 -4.34
N LEU A 65 14.17 12.30 -4.75
CA LEU A 65 14.17 13.71 -5.14
C LEU A 65 14.07 14.68 -3.95
N THR A 66 13.34 14.31 -2.90
CA THR A 66 12.98 15.24 -1.81
C THR A 66 13.57 14.86 -0.45
N GLY A 67 14.11 13.64 -0.31
CA GLY A 67 14.58 13.09 0.97
C GLY A 67 13.46 12.90 2.00
N LYS A 68 12.18 13.10 1.63
CA LYS A 68 11.03 13.02 2.54
C LYS A 68 10.16 11.82 2.20
N TYR A 69 9.88 11.01 3.20
CA TYR A 69 8.85 9.99 3.18
C TYR A 69 7.51 10.68 3.50
N TYR A 70 6.46 10.54 2.67
CA TYR A 70 5.15 11.02 3.12
C TYR A 70 4.67 10.13 4.26
N LYS A 71 4.11 10.75 5.30
CA LYS A 71 3.56 10.02 6.42
C LYS A 71 2.31 9.28 5.97
N ILE A 72 2.32 7.97 6.09
CA ILE A 72 1.12 7.16 5.95
C ILE A 72 0.18 7.57 7.10
N VAL A 73 -0.98 8.11 6.73
CA VAL A 73 -2.03 8.46 7.67
C VAL A 73 -3.16 7.45 7.57
N SER A 74 -3.61 6.95 8.72
CA SER A 74 -4.78 6.11 8.80
C SER A 74 -5.99 6.87 8.25
N ARG A 75 -6.68 6.27 7.27
CA ARG A 75 -8.00 6.76 6.85
C ARG A 75 -9.03 6.35 7.90
N GLY A 76 -9.01 7.03 9.05
CA GLY A 76 -10.10 6.94 10.02
C GLY A 76 -11.39 7.42 9.35
N LYS A 77 -12.43 6.57 9.34
CA LYS A 77 -13.79 7.02 9.00
C LYS A 77 -14.16 8.15 9.96
N LYS A 78 -14.55 9.31 9.41
CA LYS A 78 -15.39 10.28 10.14
C LYS A 78 -16.80 9.71 10.24
#